data_AF-A0A2M7ACK4-F1
#
_entry.id   AF-A0A2M7ACK4-F1
#
_cell.length_a   1.000
_cell.length_b   1.000
_cell.length_c   1.000
_cell.angle_alpha   90.00
_cell.angle_beta   90.00
_cell.angle_gamma   90.00
#
_symmetry.space_group_name_H-M   'P 1'
#
loop_
_entity.id
_entity.type
_entity.pdbx_description
1 polymer ?
#
loop_
_entity_poly.entity_id
_entity_poly.type
_entity_poly.pdbx_seq_one_letter_code
_entity_poly.pdbx_strand_id
1 'polypeptide(L)'
;MQALVRNGLYYLTEHADDEATADGFDIYDLEYGILNGKIRRTWPKEGKYEVVGVSLDGRPIGVVCRITGAKKVRVTTVYEDKPKKE
;
A
#
# COMPACT_ATOMS: atom_id res chain seq x y z
N MET A 1 -0.20 -9.62 -6.71
CA MET A 1 -0.21 -8.19 -6.30
C MET A 1 0.97 -7.44 -6.89
N GLN A 2 2.22 -7.74 -6.49
CA GLN A 2 3.41 -7.03 -6.98
C GLN A 2 3.50 -6.98 -8.52
N ALA A 3 3.21 -8.09 -9.21
CA ALA A 3 3.18 -8.11 -10.68
C ALA A 3 2.17 -7.10 -11.27
N LEU A 4 1.02 -6.87 -10.63
CA LEU A 4 0.04 -5.89 -11.10
C LEU A 4 0.56 -4.46 -10.90
N VAL A 5 1.17 -4.18 -9.74
CA VAL A 5 1.79 -2.87 -9.45
C VAL A 5 2.91 -2.57 -10.44
N ARG A 6 3.80 -3.53 -10.74
CA ARG A 6 4.86 -3.35 -11.77
C ARG A 6 4.31 -3.00 -13.16
N ASN A 7 3.06 -3.35 -13.46
CA ASN A 7 2.41 -3.06 -14.73
C ASN A 7 1.49 -1.83 -14.67
N GLY A 8 1.53 -1.04 -13.60
CA GLY A 8 0.63 0.12 -13.41
C GLY A 8 -0.84 -0.26 -13.24
N LEU A 9 -1.14 -1.53 -12.95
CA LEU A 9 -2.51 -2.03 -12.81
C LEU A 9 -3.03 -1.85 -11.39
N TYR A 10 -3.07 -0.61 -10.93
CA TYR A 10 -3.57 -0.25 -9.62
C TYR A 10 -4.20 1.14 -9.63
N TYR A 11 -4.90 1.46 -8.55
CA TYR A 11 -5.45 2.80 -8.31
C TYR A 11 -5.67 2.99 -6.80
N LEU A 12 -5.63 4.24 -6.38
CA LEU A 12 -5.96 4.66 -5.02
C LEU A 12 -7.43 5.07 -4.98
N THR A 13 -8.08 4.82 -3.85
CA THR A 13 -9.30 5.56 -3.51
C THR A 13 -8.92 6.98 -3.07
N GLU A 14 -9.82 7.95 -3.21
CA GLU A 14 -9.64 9.33 -2.71
C GLU A 14 -9.08 9.37 -1.27
N HIS A 15 -9.71 8.63 -0.35
CA HIS A 15 -9.23 8.51 1.03
C HIS A 15 -7.77 8.04 1.15
N ALA A 16 -7.32 7.11 0.29
CA ALA A 16 -5.95 6.60 0.34
C ALA A 16 -4.95 7.61 -0.23
N ASP A 17 -5.38 8.42 -1.20
CA ASP A 17 -4.61 9.50 -1.79
C ASP A 17 -4.42 10.64 -0.79
N ASP A 18 -5.50 11.01 -0.07
CA ASP A 18 -5.46 11.99 1.02
C ASP A 18 -4.52 11.55 2.15
N GLU A 19 -4.61 10.29 2.58
CA GLU A 19 -3.73 9.75 3.63
C GLU A 19 -2.26 9.71 3.19
N ALA A 20 -1.98 9.24 1.97
CA ALA A 20 -0.62 9.23 1.43
C ALA A 20 -0.04 10.65 1.40
N THR A 21 -0.82 11.61 0.89
CA THR A 21 -0.43 13.02 0.83
C THR A 21 -0.20 13.62 2.22
N ALA A 22 -1.07 13.31 3.19
CA ALA A 22 -0.95 13.78 4.58
C ALA A 22 0.33 13.27 5.25
N ASP A 23 0.73 12.03 4.97
CA ASP A 23 1.99 11.45 5.43
C ASP A 23 3.19 11.77 4.50
N GLY A 24 2.98 12.54 3.44
CA GLY A 24 4.02 12.97 2.51
C GLY A 24 4.60 11.84 1.67
N PHE A 25 3.82 10.80 1.37
CA PHE A 25 4.16 9.75 0.41
C PHE A 25 3.60 10.08 -0.96
N ASP A 26 4.42 9.90 -1.99
CA ASP A 26 3.97 9.98 -3.37
C ASP A 26 3.68 8.59 -3.97
N ILE A 27 3.35 8.59 -5.26
CA ILE A 27 3.04 7.36 -5.98
C ILE A 27 4.24 6.39 -6.07
N TYR A 28 5.46 6.91 -6.13
CA TYR A 28 6.67 6.11 -6.24
C TYR A 28 7.05 5.50 -4.90
N ASP A 29 6.82 6.21 -3.79
CA ASP A 29 6.93 5.65 -2.44
C ASP A 29 5.97 4.48 -2.23
N LEU A 30 4.71 4.65 -2.65
CA LEU A 30 3.70 3.61 -2.59
C LEU A 30 4.09 2.38 -3.40
N GLU A 31 4.49 2.57 -4.66
CA GLU A 31 4.94 1.49 -5.54
C GLU A 31 6.14 0.76 -4.93
N TYR A 32 7.16 1.50 -4.50
CA TYR A 32 8.37 0.94 -3.91
C TYR A 32 8.05 0.14 -2.64
N GLY A 33 7.18 0.68 -1.78
CA GLY A 33 6.68 0.03 -0.58
C GLY A 33 5.95 -1.28 -0.84
N ILE A 34 5.09 -1.35 -1.87
CA ILE A 34 4.39 -2.59 -2.23
C ILE A 34 5.35 -3.61 -2.89
N LEU A 35 6.25 -3.14 -3.75
CA LEU A 35 7.13 -3.99 -4.55
C LEU A 35 8.24 -4.66 -3.73
N ASN A 36 8.71 -4.00 -2.68
CA ASN A 36 9.79 -4.50 -1.81
C ASN A 36 9.29 -4.88 -0.41
N GLY A 37 8.04 -4.54 -0.08
CA GLY A 37 7.41 -4.89 1.18
C GLY A 37 6.98 -6.35 1.28
N LYS A 38 6.51 -6.71 2.47
CA LYS A 38 5.96 -8.03 2.82
C LYS A 38 4.53 -7.89 3.33
N ILE A 39 3.74 -8.93 3.12
CA ILE A 39 2.40 -8.99 3.70
C ILE A 39 2.54 -9.15 5.22
N ARG A 40 2.06 -8.17 5.98
CA ARG A 40 1.99 -8.23 7.44
C ARG A 40 0.70 -8.89 7.92
N ARG A 41 -0.42 -8.55 7.29
CA ARG A 41 -1.74 -9.04 7.68
C ARG A 41 -2.60 -9.35 6.46
N THR A 42 -3.48 -10.33 6.61
CA THR A 42 -4.50 -10.67 5.61
C THR A 42 -5.88 -10.69 6.25
N TRP A 43 -6.88 -10.32 5.47
CA TRP A 43 -8.29 -10.44 5.82
C TRP A 43 -8.99 -11.25 4.71
N PRO A 44 -9.02 -12.60 4.83
CA PRO A 44 -9.46 -13.47 3.75
C PRO A 44 -10.92 -13.27 3.32
N LYS A 45 -11.82 -12.96 4.27
CA LYS A 45 -13.25 -12.75 3.99
C LYS A 45 -13.47 -11.50 3.12
N GLU A 46 -12.66 -10.48 3.31
CA GLU A 46 -12.72 -9.20 2.61
C GLU A 46 -11.79 -9.16 1.38
N GLY A 47 -10.93 -10.17 1.21
CA GLY A 47 -9.90 -10.22 0.19
C GLY A 47 -8.84 -9.11 0.32
N LYS A 48 -8.62 -8.60 1.54
CA LYS A 48 -7.68 -7.51 1.80
C LYS A 48 -6.33 -8.00 2.31
N TYR A 49 -5.31 -7.21 2.02
CA TYR A 49 -3.93 -7.42 2.43
C TYR A 49 -3.39 -6.12 3.02
N GLU A 50 -2.58 -6.24 4.07
CA GLU A 50 -1.72 -5.19 4.57
C GLU A 50 -0.29 -5.51 4.15
N VAL A 51 0.31 -4.62 3.39
CA VAL A 51 1.72 -4.68 3.00
C VAL A 51 2.47 -3.66 3.81
N VAL A 52 3.57 -4.08 4.42
CA VAL A 52 4.53 -3.18 5.07
C VAL A 52 5.83 -3.23 4.33
N GLY A 53 6.36 -2.05 4.03
CA GLY A 53 7.61 -1.87 3.32
C GLY A 53 8.31 -0.60 3.78
N VAL A 54 9.16 -0.09 2.90
CA VAL A 54 9.82 1.20 3.05
C VAL A 54 9.53 2.04 1.82
N SER A 55 9.43 3.36 1.99
CA SER A 55 9.39 4.35 0.90
C SER A 55 10.77 4.53 0.27
N LEU A 56 10.86 5.35 -0.79
CA LEU A 56 12.14 5.63 -1.46
C LEU A 56 13.12 6.40 -0.57
N ASP A 57 12.60 7.24 0.33
CA ASP A 57 13.38 7.98 1.32
C ASP A 57 13.65 7.19 2.62
N GLY A 58 13.22 5.92 2.69
CA GLY A 58 13.52 5.01 3.79
C GLY A 58 12.55 5.07 4.98
N ARG A 59 11.49 5.87 4.91
CA ARG A 59 10.41 5.86 5.92
C ARG A 59 9.60 4.56 5.84
N PRO A 60 9.12 4.03 6.98
CA PRO A 60 8.29 2.83 6.97
C PRO A 60 6.90 3.18 6.42
N ILE A 61 6.41 2.37 5.48
CA ILE A 61 5.10 2.59 4.82
C ILE A 61 4.23 1.35 4.95
N GLY A 62 2.97 1.57 5.34
CA GLY A 62 1.92 0.57 5.41
C GLY A 62 0.84 0.84 4.37
N VAL A 63 0.41 -0.22 3.69
CA VAL A 63 -0.55 -0.14 2.58
C VAL A 63 -1.63 -1.20 2.75
N VAL A 64 -2.90 -0.78 2.83
CA VAL A 64 -4.05 -1.71 2.80
C VAL A 64 -4.65 -1.71 1.42
N CYS A 65 -4.73 -2.89 0.80
CA CYS A 65 -5.23 -3.03 -0.56
C CYS A 65 -5.93 -4.37 -0.80
N ARG A 66 -6.57 -4.50 -1.95
CA ARG A 66 -7.14 -5.76 -2.45
C ARG A 66 -6.95 -5.91 -3.95
N ILE A 67 -6.94 -7.16 -4.42
CA ILE A 67 -7.00 -7.44 -5.87
C ILE A 67 -8.48 -7.50 -6.27
N THR A 68 -8.86 -6.70 -7.25
CA THR A 68 -10.22 -6.66 -7.80
C THR A 68 -10.44 -7.76 -8.84
N GLY A 69 -11.71 -8.09 -9.13
CA GLY A 69 -12.05 -9.04 -10.20
C GLY A 69 -11.53 -8.62 -11.58
N ALA A 70 -11.34 -7.32 -11.81
CA ALA A 70 -10.73 -6.76 -13.02
C ALA A 70 -9.19 -6.85 -13.05
N LYS A 71 -8.57 -7.63 -12.15
CA LYS A 71 -7.11 -7.77 -12.01
C LYS A 71 -6.37 -6.44 -11.81
N LYS A 72 -6.98 -5.51 -11.08
CA LYS A 72 -6.30 -4.28 -10.58
C LYS A 72 -6.13 -4.33 -9.07
N VAL A 73 -5.06 -3.74 -8.56
CA VAL A 73 -4.91 -3.50 -7.11
C VAL A 73 -5.65 -2.22 -6.75
N ARG A 74 -6.63 -2.33 -5.87
CA ARG A 74 -7.30 -1.16 -5.27
C ARG A 74 -6.67 -0.91 -3.91
N VAL A 75 -5.99 0.23 -3.76
CA VAL A 75 -5.45 0.71 -2.48
C VAL A 75 -6.54 1.49 -1.76
N THR A 76 -6.76 1.17 -0.49
CA THR A 76 -7.82 1.81 0.33
C THR A 76 -7.28 2.58 1.51
N THR A 77 -6.05 2.30 1.95
CA THR A 77 -5.41 3.01 3.06
C THR A 77 -3.90 3.03 2.82
N VAL A 78 -3.27 4.17 3.10
CA VAL A 78 -1.81 4.33 3.11
C VAL A 78 -1.44 5.06 4.40
N TYR A 79 -0.36 4.65 5.07
CA TYR A 79 0.07 5.33 6.30
C TYR A 79 1.56 5.11 6.57
N GLU A 80 2.18 6.00 7.34
CA GLU A 80 3.53 5.80 7.86
C GLU A 80 3.50 4.74 8.97
N ASP A 81 4.15 3.58 8.74
CA ASP A 81 4.13 2.42 9.67
C ASP A 81 5.08 2.64 10.86
N LYS A 82 4.76 3.65 11.66
CA LYS A 82 5.49 3.98 12.88
C LYS A 82 5.43 2.79 13.85
N PRO A 83 6.57 2.29 14.36
CA PRO A 83 6.54 1.33 15.44
C PRO A 83 5.81 1.97 16.63
N LYS A 84 4.86 1.23 17.22
CA LYS A 84 4.23 1.68 18.47
C LYS A 84 5.35 1.92 19.48
N LYS A 85 5.43 3.15 20.01
CA LYS A 85 6.21 3.40 21.23
C LYS A 85 5.56 2.57 22.33
N GLU A 86 6.33 1.64 22.90
CA GLU A 86 5.97 0.93 24.14
C GLU A 86 5.80 1.90 25.31
#